data_AF-A0A7H4LZX2-F1
#
_entry.id   AF-A0A7H4LZX2-F1
#
_cell.length_a   1.000
_cell.length_b   1.000
_cell.length_c   1.000
_cell.angle_alpha   90.00
_cell.angle_beta   90.00
_cell.angle_gamma   90.00
#
_symmetry.space_group_name_H-M   'P 1'
#
loop_
_entity.id
_entity.type
_entity.pdbx_description
1 polymer ?
#
loop_
_entity_poly.entity_id
_entity_poly.type
_entity_poly.pdbx_seq_one_letter_code
_entity_poly.pdbx_strand_id
1 'polypeptide(L)'
;MSRNTRGNLDLERRIRSAIRWNAIMTVLRASKKDLELGGHMASFQSSATFYEVCFNHFFRARNEQGRAGDLVYFQGHISPGVYARAFLEGRLTEEQMNNFRQEVHGKGLSSYPHPKLMPEFWQFPTVSMVLAQSVRFIRLSS
;
A
#
# COMPACT_ATOMS: atom_id res chain seq x y z
N MET A 1 -18.45 -28.29 -0.43
CA MET A 1 -17.30 -28.09 0.48
C MET A 1 -17.16 -26.59 0.78
N SER A 2 -17.86 -26.09 1.80
CA SER A 2 -17.65 -24.71 2.27
C SER A 2 -16.49 -24.74 3.26
N ARG A 3 -15.30 -24.28 2.84
CA ARG A 3 -14.23 -24.01 3.81
C ARG A 3 -14.68 -22.81 4.62
N ASN A 4 -14.92 -23.01 5.92
CA ASN A 4 -15.24 -21.94 6.85
C ASN A 4 -14.12 -20.89 6.82
N THR A 5 -14.40 -19.72 6.26
CA THR A 5 -13.46 -18.59 6.22
C THR A 5 -13.37 -18.01 7.62
N ARG A 6 -12.16 -17.89 8.17
CA ARG A 6 -11.94 -17.51 9.58
C ARG A 6 -12.36 -16.06 9.93
N GLY A 7 -12.71 -15.23 8.95
CA GLY A 7 -13.04 -13.81 9.12
C GLY A 7 -14.54 -13.49 8.96
N ASN A 8 -14.93 -12.30 9.42
CA ASN A 8 -16.27 -11.76 9.20
C ASN A 8 -16.35 -11.07 7.83
N LEU A 9 -16.95 -11.74 6.86
CA LEU A 9 -16.99 -11.28 5.47
C LEU A 9 -17.72 -9.94 5.29
N ASP A 10 -18.76 -9.66 6.08
CA ASP A 10 -19.51 -8.41 6.00
C ASP A 10 -18.69 -7.24 6.51
N LEU A 11 -18.00 -7.43 7.63
CA LEU A 11 -17.10 -6.42 8.19
C LEU A 11 -15.92 -6.16 7.24
N GLU A 12 -15.28 -7.21 6.75
CA GLU A 12 -14.17 -7.11 5.80
C GLU A 12 -14.59 -6.41 4.50
N ARG A 13 -15.81 -6.66 4.02
CA ARG A 13 -16.35 -5.98 2.85
C ARG A 13 -16.54 -4.48 3.10
N ARG A 14 -17.05 -4.08 4.27
CA ARG A 14 -17.22 -2.67 4.63
C ARG A 14 -15.88 -1.93 4.71
N ILE A 15 -14.91 -2.53 5.39
CA ILE A 15 -13.54 -1.98 5.50
C ILE A 15 -12.91 -1.86 4.11
N ARG A 16 -12.96 -2.91 3.30
CA ARG A 16 -12.43 -2.89 1.92
C ARG A 16 -13.08 -1.82 1.06
N SER A 17 -14.39 -1.59 1.20
CA SER A 17 -15.09 -0.51 0.47
C SER A 17 -14.59 0.87 0.89
N ALA A 18 -14.35 1.11 2.18
CA ALA A 18 -13.77 2.36 2.66
C ALA A 18 -12.34 2.57 2.14
N ILE A 19 -11.51 1.53 2.11
CA ILE A 19 -10.15 1.58 1.54
C ILE A 19 -10.21 1.93 0.04
N ARG A 20 -11.09 1.26 -0.72
CA ARG A 20 -11.29 1.56 -2.15
C ARG A 20 -11.70 3.01 -2.38
N TRP A 21 -12.62 3.52 -1.57
CA TRP A 21 -13.08 4.91 -1.63
C TRP A 21 -11.94 5.89 -1.38
N ASN A 22 -11.20 5.71 -0.28
CA ASN A 22 -10.08 6.57 0.09
C ASN A 22 -8.98 6.55 -0.98
N ALA A 23 -8.69 5.39 -1.57
CA ALA A 23 -7.71 5.27 -2.66
C ALA A 23 -8.12 6.08 -3.89
N ILE A 24 -9.40 6.00 -4.29
CA ILE A 24 -9.95 6.80 -5.39
C ILE A 24 -9.86 8.30 -5.05
N MET A 25 -10.31 8.69 -3.85
CA MET A 25 -10.30 10.09 -3.42
C MET A 25 -8.91 10.69 -3.40
N THR A 26 -7.89 9.92 -3.00
CA THR A 26 -6.49 10.36 -3.01
C THR A 26 -6.05 10.74 -4.42
N VAL A 27 -6.35 9.89 -5.42
CA VAL A 27 -5.99 10.16 -6.82
C VAL A 27 -6.82 11.30 -7.41
N LEU A 28 -8.12 11.36 -7.12
CA LEU A 28 -8.99 12.45 -7.60
C LEU A 28 -8.60 13.81 -7.02
N ARG A 29 -8.25 13.87 -5.73
CA ARG A 29 -7.77 15.11 -5.08
C ARG A 29 -6.45 15.57 -5.69
N ALA A 30 -5.54 14.65 -5.99
CA ALA A 30 -4.30 14.98 -6.71
C ALA A 30 -4.58 15.46 -8.15
N SER A 31 -5.49 14.80 -8.87
CA SER A 31 -5.88 15.19 -10.23
C SER A 31 -6.54 16.58 -10.28
N LYS A 32 -7.31 16.95 -9.25
CA LYS A 32 -7.98 18.26 -9.17
C LYS A 32 -7.00 19.44 -9.07
N LYS A 33 -5.74 19.19 -8.69
CA LYS A 33 -4.72 20.25 -8.56
C LYS A 33 -4.21 20.75 -9.92
N ASP A 34 -4.54 20.07 -11.02
CA ASP A 34 -4.12 20.43 -12.38
C ASP A 34 -2.58 20.55 -12.56
N LEU A 35 -1.83 19.79 -11.75
CA LEU A 35 -0.37 19.76 -11.74
C LEU A 35 0.18 18.50 -12.44
N GLU A 36 -0.63 17.85 -13.28
CA GLU A 36 -0.30 16.58 -13.97
C GLU A 36 0.29 15.48 -13.07
N LEU A 37 -0.10 15.47 -11.78
CA LEU A 37 0.47 14.54 -10.78
C LEU A 37 0.24 13.08 -11.17
N GLY A 38 -0.87 12.76 -11.85
CA GLY A 38 -1.25 11.41 -12.27
C GLY A 38 -1.61 10.47 -11.12
N GLY A 39 -1.79 9.18 -11.43
CA GLY A 39 -2.13 8.13 -10.46
C GLY A 39 -2.97 7.02 -11.07
N HIS A 40 -2.89 5.80 -10.52
CA HIS A 40 -3.65 4.64 -11.01
C HIS A 40 -4.75 4.26 -10.03
N MET A 41 -5.98 4.18 -10.53
CA MET A 41 -7.13 3.68 -9.75
C MET A 41 -7.43 2.21 -10.05
N ALA A 42 -7.41 1.84 -11.33
CA ALA A 42 -7.87 0.53 -11.80
C ALA A 42 -7.05 -0.64 -11.23
N SER A 43 -5.72 -0.51 -11.16
CA SER A 43 -4.82 -1.58 -10.71
C SER A 43 -5.07 -2.00 -9.25
N PHE A 44 -5.39 -1.05 -8.37
CA PHE A 44 -5.75 -1.39 -7.00
C PHE A 44 -7.18 -1.94 -6.92
N GLN A 45 -8.14 -1.41 -7.70
CA GLN A 45 -9.52 -1.92 -7.66
C GLN A 45 -9.63 -3.41 -8.04
N SER A 46 -8.81 -3.87 -8.98
CA SER A 46 -8.77 -5.28 -9.38
C SER A 46 -8.10 -6.19 -8.34
N SER A 47 -7.11 -5.69 -7.60
CA SER A 47 -6.31 -6.47 -6.63
C SER A 47 -6.69 -6.25 -5.16
N ALA A 48 -7.57 -5.30 -4.85
CA ALA A 48 -7.89 -4.91 -3.47
C ALA A 48 -8.37 -6.09 -2.61
N THR A 49 -9.20 -6.98 -3.15
CA THR A 49 -9.70 -8.13 -2.39
C THR A 49 -8.58 -9.08 -1.98
N PHE A 50 -7.60 -9.31 -2.87
CA PHE A 50 -6.44 -10.15 -2.59
C PHE A 50 -5.61 -9.57 -1.45
N TYR A 51 -5.22 -8.29 -1.56
CA TYR A 51 -4.43 -7.64 -0.52
C TYR A 51 -5.17 -7.58 0.81
N GLU A 52 -6.48 -7.32 0.83
CA GLU A 52 -7.26 -7.29 2.07
C GLU A 52 -7.30 -8.65 2.78
N VAL A 53 -7.47 -9.75 2.04
CA VAL A 53 -7.38 -11.08 2.62
C VAL A 53 -5.98 -11.33 3.18
N CYS A 54 -4.93 -10.94 2.45
CA CYS A 54 -3.55 -11.06 2.94
C CYS A 54 -3.32 -10.26 4.22
N PHE A 55 -3.75 -8.99 4.28
CA PHE A 55 -3.59 -8.17 5.48
C PHE A 55 -4.36 -8.71 6.69
N ASN A 56 -5.58 -9.23 6.49
CA ASN A 56 -6.41 -9.69 7.60
C ASN A 56 -5.99 -11.06 8.13
N HIS A 57 -5.42 -11.93 7.28
CA HIS A 57 -5.23 -13.35 7.63
C HIS A 57 -3.81 -13.89 7.47
N PHE A 58 -2.93 -13.20 6.76
CA PHE A 58 -1.62 -13.74 6.37
C PHE A 58 -0.43 -12.87 6.75
N PHE A 59 -0.44 -11.58 6.37
CA PHE A 59 0.71 -10.70 6.55
C PHE A 59 1.04 -10.49 8.02
N ARG A 60 2.32 -10.68 8.34
CA ARG A 60 2.86 -10.54 9.69
C ARG A 60 3.76 -9.30 9.75
N ALA A 61 3.40 -8.37 10.62
CA ALA A 61 4.26 -7.23 10.92
C ALA A 61 5.53 -7.69 11.67
N ARG A 62 6.59 -6.85 11.61
CA ARG A 62 7.77 -7.00 12.46
C ARG A 62 7.34 -6.98 13.92
N ASN A 63 7.87 -7.88 14.75
CA ASN A 63 7.54 -7.96 16.17
C ASN A 63 8.76 -7.71 17.07
N GLU A 64 8.50 -7.38 18.33
CA GLU A 64 9.53 -7.09 19.33
C GLU A 64 10.37 -8.33 19.70
N GLN A 65 9.89 -9.54 19.39
CA GLN A 65 10.61 -10.80 19.62
C GLN A 65 11.68 -11.13 18.57
N GLY A 66 12.11 -10.15 17.77
CA GLY A 66 13.21 -10.29 16.81
C GLY A 66 12.87 -11.02 15.51
N ARG A 67 11.59 -11.30 15.22
CA ARG A 67 11.20 -11.83 13.90
C ARG A 67 11.00 -10.67 12.93
N ALA A 68 11.66 -10.75 11.77
CA ALA A 68 11.70 -9.69 10.76
C ALA A 68 10.33 -9.32 10.15
N GLY A 69 9.27 -10.10 10.41
CA GLY A 69 7.98 -9.98 9.72
C GLY A 69 8.04 -10.55 8.29
N ASP A 70 6.92 -10.48 7.58
CA ASP A 70 6.86 -10.90 6.18
C ASP A 70 7.43 -9.80 5.26
N LEU A 71 8.22 -10.20 4.27
CA LEU A 71 8.76 -9.29 3.27
C LEU A 71 7.79 -9.18 2.09
N VAL A 72 6.98 -8.12 2.08
CA VAL A 72 5.93 -7.93 1.08
C VAL A 72 6.38 -6.95 0.00
N TYR A 73 6.50 -7.45 -1.23
CA TYR A 73 6.80 -6.66 -2.42
C TYR A 73 5.49 -6.19 -3.07
N PHE A 74 4.97 -5.05 -2.63
CA PHE A 74 3.75 -4.46 -3.19
C PHE A 74 3.95 -4.05 -4.65
N GLN A 75 2.94 -4.25 -5.51
CA GLN A 75 3.00 -3.69 -6.87
C GLN A 75 3.05 -2.16 -6.79
N GLY A 76 3.97 -1.50 -7.50
CA GLY A 76 4.17 -0.05 -7.36
C GLY A 76 2.88 0.76 -7.55
N HIS A 77 2.13 0.48 -8.61
CA HIS A 77 0.92 1.23 -8.99
C HIS A 77 -0.27 1.05 -8.04
N ILE A 78 -0.19 0.17 -7.03
CA ILE A 78 -1.24 0.03 -6.02
C ILE A 78 -0.97 0.86 -4.75
N SER A 79 0.07 1.68 -4.74
CA SER A 79 0.43 2.56 -3.62
C SER A 79 -0.75 3.38 -3.05
N PRO A 80 -1.72 3.92 -3.85
CA PRO A 80 -2.85 4.64 -3.28
C PRO A 80 -3.73 3.76 -2.38
N GLY A 81 -3.82 2.47 -2.68
CA GLY A 81 -4.55 1.50 -1.86
C GLY A 81 -3.88 1.21 -0.52
N VAL A 82 -2.54 1.12 -0.53
CA VAL A 82 -1.74 0.92 0.69
C VAL A 82 -1.83 2.16 1.59
N TYR A 83 -1.76 3.36 1.02
CA TYR A 83 -1.96 4.61 1.77
C TYR A 83 -3.37 4.74 2.33
N ALA A 84 -4.39 4.39 1.54
CA ALA A 84 -5.78 4.41 1.98
C ALA A 84 -6.02 3.50 3.19
N ARG A 85 -5.39 2.32 3.22
CA ARG A 85 -5.44 1.43 4.38
C ARG A 85 -4.68 2.02 5.57
N ALA A 86 -3.45 2.51 5.36
CA ALA A 86 -2.65 3.11 6.41
C ALA A 86 -3.34 4.34 7.05
N PHE A 87 -4.09 5.12 6.27
CA PHE A 87 -4.92 6.20 6.75
C PHE A 87 -6.06 5.70 7.65
N LEU A 88 -6.78 4.64 7.25
CA LEU A 88 -7.82 4.04 8.11
C LEU A 88 -7.25 3.42 9.40
N GLU A 89 -6.01 2.94 9.35
CA GLU A 89 -5.27 2.45 10.52
C GLU A 89 -4.72 3.58 11.41
N GLY A 90 -4.91 4.86 11.03
CA GLY A 90 -4.43 6.02 11.77
C GLY A 90 -2.92 6.27 11.66
N ARG A 91 -2.23 5.60 10.72
CA ARG A 91 -0.77 5.75 10.50
C ARG A 91 -0.42 6.91 9.58
N LEU A 92 -1.39 7.41 8.81
CA LEU A 92 -1.24 8.58 7.94
C LEU A 92 -2.32 9.62 8.27
N THR A 93 -2.00 10.90 8.10
CA THR A 93 -2.92 12.00 8.32
C THR A 93 -3.64 12.40 7.04
N GLU A 94 -4.77 13.11 7.16
CA GLU A 94 -5.46 13.65 5.99
C GLU A 94 -4.60 14.65 5.20
N GLU A 95 -3.75 15.42 5.89
CA GLU A 95 -2.79 16.33 5.24
C GLU A 95 -1.83 15.55 4.32
N GLN A 96 -1.30 14.41 4.79
CA GLN A 96 -0.45 13.55 3.97
C GLN A 96 -1.21 12.97 2.78
N MET A 97 -2.44 12.49 2.99
CA MET A 97 -3.28 11.96 1.91
C MET A 97 -3.58 13.03 0.84
N ASN A 98 -3.77 14.29 1.25
CA ASN A 98 -3.97 15.41 0.34
C ASN A 98 -2.71 15.76 -0.44
N ASN A 99 -1.53 15.50 0.10
CA ASN A 99 -0.23 15.76 -0.55
C ASN A 99 0.34 14.54 -1.28
N PHE A 100 -0.51 13.62 -1.73
CA PHE A 100 -0.09 12.52 -2.60
C PHE A 100 0.63 13.05 -3.84
N ARG A 101 1.83 12.50 -4.12
CA ARG A 101 2.78 12.91 -5.16
C ARG A 101 3.37 14.32 -5.01
N GLN A 102 3.25 14.95 -3.84
CA GLN A 102 3.81 16.27 -3.56
C GLN A 102 4.72 16.23 -2.32
N GLU A 103 5.96 15.81 -2.55
CA GLU A 103 6.88 15.41 -1.46
C GLU A 103 7.89 16.50 -1.07
N VAL A 104 8.09 17.51 -1.92
CA VAL A 104 9.15 18.53 -1.78
C VAL A 104 9.08 19.28 -0.45
N HIS A 105 7.89 19.47 0.10
CA HIS A 105 7.65 20.17 1.36
C HIS A 105 7.60 19.24 2.59
N GLY A 106 8.02 17.98 2.46
CA GLY A 106 8.20 17.03 3.58
C GLY A 106 6.94 16.39 4.15
N LYS A 107 5.75 16.84 3.72
CA LYS A 107 4.44 16.32 4.19
C LYS A 107 3.68 15.52 3.11
N GLY A 108 4.38 15.03 2.10
CA GLY A 108 3.80 14.31 0.98
C GLY A 108 3.86 12.80 1.11
N LEU A 109 3.19 12.13 0.18
CA LEU A 109 3.28 10.68 -0.01
C LEU A 109 3.91 10.37 -1.36
N SER A 110 4.84 9.43 -1.39
CA SER A 110 5.52 9.04 -2.61
C SER A 110 4.58 8.43 -3.64
N SER A 111 4.87 8.66 -4.92
CA SER A 111 4.09 8.08 -6.01
C SER A 111 4.09 6.54 -5.98
N TYR A 112 5.20 5.92 -5.59
CA TYR A 112 5.42 4.48 -5.53
C TYR A 112 6.26 4.10 -4.29
N PRO A 113 6.49 2.80 -4.02
CA PRO A 113 7.37 2.36 -2.95
C PRO A 113 8.81 2.86 -3.12
N HIS A 114 9.16 3.92 -2.40
CA HIS A 114 10.49 4.53 -2.42
C HIS A 114 11.03 4.64 -0.99
N PRO A 115 11.81 3.65 -0.51
CA PRO A 115 12.39 3.68 0.84
C PRO A 115 13.27 4.91 1.10
N LYS A 116 13.89 5.48 0.06
CA LYS A 116 14.70 6.70 0.23
C LYS A 116 13.86 7.94 0.54
N LEU A 117 12.63 8.02 0.01
CA LEU A 117 11.72 9.16 0.19
C LEU A 117 10.84 8.97 1.43
N MET A 118 10.45 7.74 1.74
CA MET A 118 9.67 7.37 2.94
C MET A 118 10.33 6.21 3.69
N PRO A 119 11.43 6.45 4.43
CA PRO A 119 12.24 5.40 5.06
C PRO A 119 11.50 4.61 6.14
N GLU A 120 10.57 5.24 6.84
CA GLU A 120 9.79 4.60 7.90
C GLU A 120 8.50 3.92 7.38
N PHE A 121 8.26 3.94 6.07
CA PHE A 121 7.03 3.37 5.48
C PHE A 121 7.32 2.28 4.44
N TRP A 122 8.17 2.57 3.45
CA TRP A 122 8.46 1.64 2.35
C TRP A 122 9.75 0.88 2.58
N GLN A 123 9.73 -0.43 2.36
CA GLN A 123 10.90 -1.31 2.52
C GLN A 123 11.57 -1.67 1.19
N PHE A 124 10.79 -1.96 0.15
CA PHE A 124 11.30 -2.47 -1.13
C PHE A 124 10.82 -1.62 -2.31
N PRO A 125 11.72 -1.17 -3.21
CA PRO A 125 11.34 -0.47 -4.42
C PRO A 125 10.87 -1.45 -5.51
N THR A 126 9.64 -1.30 -5.99
CA THR A 126 9.00 -2.26 -6.90
C THR A 126 8.41 -1.64 -8.17
N VAL A 127 8.59 -0.34 -8.40
CA VAL A 127 8.03 0.35 -9.58
C VAL A 127 8.71 -0.05 -10.89
N SER A 128 10.00 -0.42 -10.86
CA SER A 128 10.63 -1.06 -12.01
C SER A 128 10.15 -2.51 -12.08
N MET A 129 9.23 -2.79 -13.01
CA MET A 129 8.64 -4.13 -13.20
C MET A 129 9.71 -5.21 -13.39
N VAL A 130 10.85 -4.87 -14.00
CA VAL A 130 11.97 -5.79 -14.18
C VAL A 130 12.66 -6.06 -12.86
N LEU A 131 13.01 -5.03 -12.07
CA LEU A 131 13.69 -5.24 -10.78
C LEU A 131 12.82 -6.02 -9.79
N ALA A 132 11.50 -5.79 -9.74
CA ALA A 132 10.61 -6.51 -8.85
C ALA A 132 10.53 -8.02 -9.15
N GLN A 133 10.64 -8.42 -10.42
CA GLN A 133 10.69 -9.84 -10.84
C GLN A 133 12.11 -10.43 -10.80
N SER A 134 13.14 -9.58 -10.94
CA SER A 134 14.55 -9.98 -10.96
C SER A 134 15.19 -10.13 -9.57
N VAL A 135 14.51 -9.78 -8.46
CA VAL A 135 14.94 -10.22 -7.11
C VAL A 135 14.65 -11.72 -6.96
N ARG A 136 15.42 -12.51 -7.71
CA ARG A 136 15.56 -13.96 -7.60
C ARG A 136 16.75 -14.18 -6.68
N PHE A 137 16.52 -14.73 -5.48
CA PHE A 137 17.53 -15.17 -4.50
C PHE A 137 18.95 -14.61 -4.70
N ILE A 138 19.26 -13.47 -4.09
CA ILE A 138 20.64 -13.17 -3.72
C ILE A 138 20.76 -13.42 -2.22
N ARG A 139 21.34 -14.58 -1.94
CA ARG A 139 21.81 -15.05 -0.64
C ARG A 139 22.73 -13.98 -0.03
N LEU A 140 22.50 -13.58 1.21
CA LEU A 140 23.58 -13.05 2.04
C LEU A 140 23.79 -14.03 3.19
N SER A 141 24.93 -14.71 3.08
CA SER A 141 25.46 -15.69 4.02
C SER A 141 26.19 -15.01 5.18
N SER A 142 26.35 -15.83 6.23
CA SER A 142 27.10 -15.69 7.50
C SER A 142 26.63 -14.62 8.46
#